data_AF-A0A3D6DVL2-F1
#
_entry.id   AF-A0A3D6DVL2-F1
#
_cell.length_a   1.000
_cell.length_b   1.000
_cell.length_c   1.000
_cell.angle_alpha   90.00
_cell.angle_beta   90.00
_cell.angle_gamma   90.00
#
_symmetry.space_group_name_H-M   'P 1'
#
loop_
_entity.id
_entity.type
_entity.pdbx_description
1 polymer ?
#
loop_
_entity_poly.entity_id
_entity_poly.type
_entity_poly.pdbx_seq_one_letter_code
_entity_poly.pdbx_strand_id
1 'polypeptide(L)'
;DGRQVWVNYAFPDNGWVEVIDTLTGKVVKTFEPGRAILHMEFTPRGEQVWLSARDDNKVVIYDTATLTKVGEFAAQAPSGIFFTSRAQRTGF
;
A
#
# COMPACT_ATOMS: atom_id res chain seq x y z
N ASP A 1 9.22 -7.39 -7.14
CA ASP A 1 10.44 -7.59 -7.95
C ASP A 1 11.58 -6.62 -7.59
N GLY A 2 11.40 -5.75 -6.59
CA GLY A 2 12.43 -4.78 -6.19
C GLY A 2 12.51 -3.53 -7.07
N ARG A 3 11.61 -3.34 -8.05
CA ARG A 3 11.60 -2.17 -8.94
C ARG A 3 10.95 -0.93 -8.35
N GLN A 4 10.12 -1.09 -7.33
CA GLN A 4 9.35 -0.01 -6.73
C GLN A 4 9.50 0.00 -5.22
N VAL A 5 9.53 1.21 -4.64
CA VAL A 5 9.29 1.47 -3.22
C VAL A 5 8.00 2.27 -3.08
N TRP A 6 7.15 1.89 -2.14
CA TRP A 6 5.89 2.57 -1.85
C TRP A 6 6.01 3.23 -0.48
N VAL A 7 5.64 4.52 -0.39
CA VAL A 7 5.82 5.35 0.80
C VAL A 7 4.49 5.98 1.19
N ASN A 8 4.09 5.84 2.45
CA ASN A 8 3.03 6.64 3.07
C ASN A 8 3.66 7.63 4.09
N TYR A 9 2.86 8.60 4.55
CA TYR A 9 3.36 9.70 5.38
C TYR A 9 2.64 9.80 6.72
N ALA A 10 3.25 10.57 7.63
CA ALA A 10 2.60 11.00 8.87
C ALA A 10 1.62 12.16 8.59
N PHE A 11 0.78 12.48 9.57
CA PHE A 11 -0.07 13.68 9.52
C PHE A 11 0.80 14.96 9.35
N PRO A 12 0.38 15.94 8.54
CA PRO A 12 -0.90 16.07 7.84
C PRO A 12 -0.99 15.36 6.47
N ASP A 13 0.10 14.78 5.99
CA ASP A 13 0.21 14.25 4.63
C ASP A 13 -0.17 12.76 4.52
N ASN A 14 -0.75 12.18 5.56
CA ASN A 14 -1.06 10.76 5.67
C ASN A 14 -2.17 10.24 4.71
N GLY A 15 -2.71 11.11 3.85
CA GLY A 15 -3.55 10.69 2.72
C GLY A 15 -2.75 10.32 1.47
N TRP A 16 -1.49 10.76 1.38
CA TRP A 16 -0.64 10.56 0.21
C TRP A 16 0.10 9.22 0.24
N VAL A 17 0.27 8.66 -0.96
CA VAL A 17 1.20 7.57 -1.23
C VAL A 17 2.04 7.91 -2.46
N GLU A 18 3.35 7.71 -2.34
CA GLU A 18 4.29 7.80 -3.46
C GLU A 18 4.81 6.43 -3.86
N VAL A 19 5.01 6.25 -5.17
CA VAL A 19 5.72 5.13 -5.77
C VAL A 19 7.01 5.66 -6.37
N ILE A 20 8.12 5.09 -5.93
CA ILE A 20 9.47 5.48 -6.34
C ILE A 20 10.06 4.33 -7.15
N ASP A 21 10.55 4.63 -8.36
CA ASP A 21 11.35 3.69 -9.14
C ASP A 21 12.74 3.55 -8.50
N THR A 22 13.12 2.32 -8.16
CA THR A 22 14.34 2.05 -7.37
C THR A 22 15.63 2.20 -8.17
N LEU A 23 15.55 2.11 -9.50
CA LEU A 23 16.72 2.26 -10.37
C LEU A 23 17.12 3.73 -10.52
N THR A 24 16.14 4.61 -10.65
CA THR A 24 16.34 6.04 -10.89
C THR A 24 16.21 6.90 -9.65
N GLY A 25 15.59 6.37 -8.58
CA GLY A 25 15.26 7.12 -7.36
C GLY A 25 14.18 8.18 -7.57
N LYS A 26 13.43 8.13 -8.68
CA LYS A 26 12.42 9.13 -9.02
C LYS A 26 11.03 8.67 -8.61
N VAL A 27 10.23 9.61 -8.14
CA VAL A 27 8.79 9.41 -7.95
C VAL A 27 8.16 9.21 -9.33
N VAL A 28 7.53 8.05 -9.53
CA VAL A 28 6.81 7.70 -10.76
C VAL A 28 5.29 7.86 -10.61
N LYS A 29 4.79 7.94 -9.38
CA LYS A 29 3.39 8.19 -9.07
C LYS A 29 3.24 8.81 -7.69
N THR A 30 2.40 9.83 -7.57
CA THR A 30 1.86 10.34 -6.32
C THR A 30 0.33 10.28 -6.41
N PHE A 31 -0.34 9.76 -5.38
CA PHE A 31 -1.80 9.60 -5.39
C PHE A 31 -2.37 9.53 -3.98
N GLU A 32 -3.68 9.77 -3.86
CA GLU A 32 -4.43 9.70 -2.60
C GLU A 32 -5.39 8.50 -2.62
N PRO A 33 -4.99 7.33 -2.08
CA PRO A 33 -5.86 6.15 -2.04
C PRO A 33 -7.01 6.26 -1.02
N GLY A 34 -6.88 7.15 -0.04
CA GLY A 34 -7.85 7.41 1.02
C GLY A 34 -7.21 8.18 2.17
N ARG A 35 -7.99 8.52 3.19
CA ARG A 35 -7.51 9.28 4.35
C ARG A 35 -6.86 8.37 5.39
N ALA A 36 -5.76 8.87 5.97
CA ALA A 36 -4.99 8.22 7.02
C ALA A 36 -4.56 6.79 6.64
N ILE A 37 -3.73 6.69 5.60
CA ILE A 37 -3.07 5.45 5.19
C ILE A 37 -2.08 5.03 6.26
N LEU A 38 -2.38 3.93 6.96
CA LEU A 38 -1.56 3.48 8.09
C LEU A 38 -0.59 2.36 7.75
N HIS A 39 -0.99 1.46 6.85
CA HIS A 39 -0.19 0.30 6.49
C HIS A 39 -0.40 -0.06 5.02
N MET A 40 0.63 -0.65 4.43
CA MET A 40 0.61 -1.24 3.11
C MET A 40 1.19 -2.64 3.17
N GLU A 41 0.54 -3.60 2.52
CA GLU A 41 1.01 -4.97 2.46
C GLU A 41 0.93 -5.49 1.03
N PHE A 42 2.05 -6.04 0.56
CA PHE A 42 2.11 -6.66 -0.76
C PHE A 42 1.65 -8.12 -0.70
N THR A 43 0.94 -8.54 -1.74
CA THR A 43 0.70 -9.95 -2.02
C THR A 43 2.03 -10.69 -2.23
N PRO A 44 2.09 -12.02 -2.05
CA PRO A 44 3.37 -12.75 -1.95
C PRO A 44 4.23 -12.68 -3.21
N ARG A 45 3.58 -12.60 -4.38
CA ARG A 45 4.22 -12.44 -5.68
C ARG A 45 4.28 -10.97 -6.13
N GLY A 46 3.67 -10.06 -5.37
CA GLY A 46 3.79 -8.62 -5.52
C GLY A 46 2.89 -8.00 -6.58
N GLU A 47 1.92 -8.73 -7.15
CA GLU A 47 1.02 -8.21 -8.18
C GLU A 47 0.05 -7.15 -7.64
N GLN A 48 -0.25 -7.23 -6.35
CA GLN A 48 -1.12 -6.28 -5.65
C GLN A 48 -0.50 -5.77 -4.36
N VAL A 49 -0.90 -4.55 -4.00
CA VAL A 49 -0.69 -3.95 -2.67
C VAL A 49 -2.02 -3.54 -2.08
N TRP A 50 -2.20 -3.86 -0.79
CA TRP A 50 -3.40 -3.58 -0.02
C TRP A 50 -3.07 -2.47 0.98
N LEU A 51 -3.88 -1.42 1.01
CA LEU A 51 -3.67 -0.23 1.85
C LEU A 51 -4.85 -0.03 2.81
N SER A 52 -4.55 0.22 4.08
CA SER A 52 -5.57 0.53 5.10
C SER A 52 -5.84 2.04 5.14
N ALA A 53 -7.00 2.47 4.66
CA ALA A 53 -7.48 3.84 4.78
C ALA A 53 -8.35 3.96 6.04
N ARG A 54 -7.71 4.24 7.18
CA ARG A 54 -8.34 4.16 8.49
C ARG A 54 -9.58 5.04 8.60
N ASP A 55 -9.44 6.30 8.22
CA ASP A 55 -10.48 7.31 8.45
C ASP A 55 -11.62 7.21 7.43
N ASP A 56 -11.43 6.43 6.37
CA ASP A 56 -12.45 6.11 5.36
C ASP A 56 -13.14 4.76 5.61
N ASN A 57 -12.78 4.04 6.67
CA ASN A 57 -13.32 2.71 6.98
C ASN A 57 -13.27 1.73 5.80
N LYS A 58 -12.12 1.66 5.12
CA LYS A 58 -11.93 0.74 3.99
C LYS A 58 -10.49 0.26 3.85
N VAL A 59 -10.35 -0.88 3.19
CA VAL A 59 -9.09 -1.31 2.57
C VAL A 59 -9.23 -1.11 1.06
N VAL A 60 -8.22 -0.51 0.45
CA VAL A 60 -8.14 -0.31 -1.01
C VAL A 60 -7.01 -1.15 -1.58
N ILE A 61 -7.22 -1.69 -2.77
CA ILE A 61 -6.32 -2.64 -3.43
C ILE A 61 -5.88 -2.04 -4.76
N TYR A 62 -4.56 -1.98 -4.97
CA TYR A 62 -3.94 -1.48 -6.19
C TYR A 62 -3.14 -2.59 -6.88
N ASP A 63 -3.20 -2.60 -8.21
CA ASP A 63 -2.27 -3.35 -9.05
C ASP A 63 -0.93 -2.60 -9.12
N THR A 64 0.17 -3.31 -8.89
CA THR A 64 1.51 -2.72 -8.77
C THR A 64 2.20 -2.47 -10.11
N ALA A 65 1.75 -3.14 -11.17
CA ALA A 65 2.28 -2.96 -12.52
C ALA A 65 1.63 -1.75 -13.21
N THR A 66 0.32 -1.61 -13.09
CA THR A 66 -0.44 -0.52 -13.73
C THR A 66 -0.60 0.70 -12.83
N LEU A 67 -0.36 0.56 -11.51
CA LEU A 67 -0.57 1.61 -10.50
C LEU A 67 -2.01 2.10 -10.44
N THR A 68 -2.97 1.21 -10.69
CA THR A 68 -4.41 1.51 -10.68
C THR A 68 -5.14 0.75 -9.59
N LYS A 69 -6.20 1.35 -9.02
CA LYS A 69 -7.09 0.68 -8.08
C LYS A 69 -7.83 -0.46 -8.78
N VAL A 70 -7.78 -1.65 -8.20
CA VAL A 70 -8.47 -2.86 -8.70
C VAL A 70 -9.61 -3.31 -7.80
N GLY A 71 -9.72 -2.78 -6.59
CA GLY A 71 -10.83 -3.10 -5.69
C GLY A 71 -10.73 -2.37 -4.36
N GLU A 72 -11.78 -2.52 -3.57
CA GLU A 72 -11.85 -2.08 -2.18
C GLU A 72 -12.93 -2.86 -1.43
N PHE A 73 -12.84 -2.88 -0.10
CA PHE A 73 -13.88 -3.42 0.76
C PHE A 73 -13.94 -2.65 2.09
N ALA A 74 -15.12 -2.66 2.69
CA ALA A 74 -15.36 -1.99 3.97
C ALA A 74 -14.63 -2.69 5.11
N ALA A 75 -14.01 -1.90 5.99
CA ALA A 75 -13.36 -2.38 7.21
C ALA A 75 -13.40 -1.25 8.25
N GLN A 76 -13.76 -1.52 9.50
CA GLN A 76 -13.88 -0.46 10.49
C GLN A 76 -12.49 -0.06 11.03
N ALA A 77 -12.13 1.21 10.86
CA ALA A 77 -10.87 1.81 11.32
C ALA A 77 -9.62 0.90 11.14
N PRO A 78 -9.35 0.38 9.93
CA PRO A 78 -8.28 -0.59 9.70
C PRO A 78 -6.90 0.01 9.98
N SER A 79 -5.97 -0.85 10.42
CA SER A 79 -4.57 -0.48 10.67
C SER A 79 -3.62 -1.44 9.97
N GLY A 80 -3.08 -2.44 10.65
CA GLY A 80 -2.17 -3.43 10.07
C GLY A 80 -2.87 -4.39 9.09
N ILE A 81 -2.17 -4.75 8.02
CA ILE A 81 -2.59 -5.77 7.04
C ILE A 81 -1.48 -6.81 6.96
N PHE A 82 -1.79 -8.09 7.17
CA PHE A 82 -0.81 -9.16 7.21
C PHE A 82 -1.31 -10.38 6.44
N PHE A 83 -0.57 -10.80 5.41
CA PHE A 83 -0.87 -12.05 4.72
C PHE A 83 -0.21 -13.26 5.39
N THR A 84 -0.86 -14.41 5.29
CA THR A 84 -0.37 -15.68 5.85
C THR A 84 0.93 -16.17 5.22
N SER A 85 1.30 -15.67 4.04
CA SER A 85 2.60 -15.94 3.41
C SER A 85 3.79 -15.55 4.28
N ARG A 86 3.62 -14.61 5.22
CA ARG A 86 4.63 -14.26 6.23
C ARG A 86 5.05 -15.45 7.07
N ALA A 87 4.14 -16.39 7.35
CA ALA A 87 4.41 -17.56 8.19
C ALA A 87 5.53 -18.47 7.65
N GLN A 88 5.86 -18.35 6.36
CA GLN A 88 6.90 -19.16 5.71
C GLN A 88 8.30 -18.53 5.78
N ARG A 89 8.45 -17.37 6.44
CA ARG A 89 9.71 -16.63 6.50
C ARG A 89 9.97 -16.14 7.93
N THR A 90 11.10 -16.56 8.50
CA THR A 90 11.53 -16.07 9.81
C THR A 90 11.84 -14.57 9.75
N GLY A 91 11.34 -13.79 10.72
CA GLY A 91 11.62 -12.36 10.86
C GLY A 91 10.62 -11.41 10.18
N PHE A 92 9.42 -11.88 9.83
CA PHE A 92 8.32 -11.11 9.21
C PHE A 92 7.09 -10.99 10.11
#